data_AF-A0A1I6VI68-F1
#
_entry.id   AF-A0A1I6VI68-F1
#
_cell.length_a   1.000
_cell.length_b   1.000
_cell.length_c   1.000
_cell.angle_alpha   90.00
_cell.angle_beta   90.00
_cell.angle_gamma   90.00
#
_symmetry.space_group_name_H-M   'P 1'
#
loop_
_entity.id
_entity.type
_entity.pdbx_description
1 polymer ?
#
loop_
_entity_poly.entity_id
_entity_poly.type
_entity_poly.pdbx_seq_one_letter_code
_entity_poly.pdbx_strand_id
1 'polypeptide(L)'
;MRTIITILVMVLTNALYAQDTPSATNTSHLDIIHNFINDIANSESRSDVILNKHVWLSDSLDNDMYDYLEASIEEIKLNLSTKNIDEIQYISFQQLPRKETRDIDPEGKPTENMYFLKYKGRQMLAIYIEDNRIASFTLVSKGNRVAHFVTY
;
A
#
# COMPACT_ATOMS: atom_id res chain seq x y z
N MET A 1 -42.32 60.08 29.40
CA MET A 1 -41.61 59.68 28.16
C MET A 1 -40.97 58.34 28.45
N ARG A 2 -41.58 57.22 28.03
CA ARG A 2 -41.40 56.55 26.72
C ARG A 2 -40.00 55.93 26.56
N THR A 3 -39.97 54.60 26.73
CA THR A 3 -39.23 53.58 25.94
C THR A 3 -37.70 53.55 26.12
N ILE A 4 -36.96 52.43 26.22
CA ILE A 4 -37.08 51.08 25.62
C ILE A 4 -36.36 50.04 26.53
N ILE A 5 -36.98 48.86 26.67
CA ILE A 5 -36.42 47.60 27.17
C ILE A 5 -35.68 46.91 26.02
N THR A 6 -34.44 46.45 26.19
CA THR A 6 -33.81 45.32 25.45
C THR A 6 -32.33 45.21 25.85
N ILE A 7 -31.60 44.08 25.84
CA ILE A 7 -31.82 42.63 25.85
C ILE A 7 -30.40 42.04 26.05
N LEU A 8 -30.31 40.91 26.78
CA LEU A 8 -29.43 39.75 26.55
C LEU A 8 -28.04 39.98 25.91
N VAL A 9 -26.96 39.68 26.65
CA VAL A 9 -25.74 39.14 26.01
C VAL A 9 -25.49 37.75 26.57
N MET A 10 -25.67 36.81 25.67
CA MET A 10 -25.62 35.36 25.82
C MET A 10 -24.16 34.92 25.92
N VAL A 11 -23.88 34.06 26.90
CA VAL A 11 -22.69 33.20 26.94
C VAL A 11 -22.62 32.40 25.65
N LEU A 12 -21.50 32.46 24.93
CA LEU A 12 -21.05 31.44 23.99
C LEU A 12 -19.53 31.55 23.84
N THR A 13 -18.80 30.89 24.74
CA THR A 13 -17.41 30.50 24.53
C THR A 13 -17.38 29.45 23.43
N ASN A 14 -17.35 29.90 22.18
CA ASN A 14 -16.95 29.03 21.08
C ASN A 14 -15.42 28.93 21.17
N ALA A 15 -14.96 27.84 21.77
CA ALA A 15 -13.65 27.29 21.47
C ALA A 15 -13.55 27.24 19.95
N LEU A 16 -12.66 28.06 19.38
CA LEU A 16 -12.20 27.88 18.02
C LEU A 16 -11.53 26.51 18.00
N TYR A 17 -12.30 25.52 17.57
CA TYR A 17 -11.79 24.27 17.06
C TYR A 17 -10.67 24.64 16.09
N ALA A 18 -9.45 24.27 16.46
CA ALA A 18 -8.40 24.06 15.48
C ALA A 18 -9.03 23.22 14.38
N GLN A 19 -9.02 23.72 13.14
CA GLN A 19 -9.32 22.87 12.00
C GLN A 19 -8.29 21.74 12.04
N ASP A 20 -8.73 20.60 12.54
CA ASP A 20 -8.13 19.31 12.22
C ASP A 20 -8.02 19.30 10.69
N THR A 21 -6.78 19.36 10.24
CA THR A 21 -6.40 18.92 8.90
C THR A 21 -7.10 17.59 8.68
N PRO A 22 -7.73 17.35 7.52
CA PRO A 22 -8.59 16.19 7.33
C PRO A 22 -7.82 14.96 7.75
N SER A 23 -8.26 14.34 8.85
CA SER A 23 -7.71 13.08 9.35
C SER A 23 -7.58 12.18 8.15
N ALA A 24 -6.35 11.81 7.82
CA ALA A 24 -6.09 10.68 6.94
C ALA A 24 -6.96 9.54 7.47
N THR A 25 -7.96 9.16 6.70
CA THR A 25 -8.71 7.93 6.96
C THR A 25 -7.66 6.87 7.22
N ASN A 26 -7.68 6.23 8.40
CA ASN A 26 -6.75 5.16 8.76
C ASN A 26 -7.03 3.96 7.86
N THR A 27 -6.62 4.02 6.60
CA THR A 27 -6.74 2.95 5.62
C THR A 27 -5.83 1.82 6.06
N SER A 28 -6.36 0.61 6.18
CA SER A 28 -5.55 -0.54 6.56
C SER A 28 -4.51 -0.82 5.47
N HIS A 29 -3.32 -1.26 5.85
CA HIS A 29 -2.34 -1.82 4.91
C HIS A 29 -2.94 -2.90 4.00
N LEU A 30 -3.86 -3.71 4.53
CA LEU A 30 -4.55 -4.71 3.72
C LEU A 30 -5.47 -4.07 2.68
N ASP A 31 -6.14 -2.96 2.99
CA ASP A 31 -6.98 -2.26 2.01
C ASP A 31 -6.13 -1.68 0.87
N ILE A 32 -4.95 -1.14 1.20
CA ILE A 32 -3.97 -0.66 0.20
C ILE A 32 -3.58 -1.82 -0.74
N ILE A 33 -3.21 -2.97 -0.16
CA ILE A 33 -2.80 -4.14 -0.94
C ILE A 33 -3.94 -4.71 -1.77
N HIS A 34 -5.15 -4.81 -1.21
CA HIS A 34 -6.31 -5.29 -1.94
C HIS A 34 -6.62 -4.39 -3.14
N ASN A 35 -6.62 -3.07 -2.95
CA ASN A 35 -6.84 -2.11 -4.03
C ASN A 35 -5.77 -2.22 -5.12
N PHE A 36 -4.51 -2.39 -4.73
CA PHE A 36 -3.41 -2.61 -5.67
C PHE A 36 -3.61 -3.89 -6.50
N ILE A 37 -3.90 -5.02 -5.85
CA ILE A 37 -4.11 -6.30 -6.54
C ILE A 37 -5.36 -6.27 -7.44
N ASN A 38 -6.45 -5.63 -6.99
CA ASN A 38 -7.65 -5.48 -7.79
C ASN A 38 -7.40 -4.66 -9.07
N ASP A 39 -6.65 -3.57 -8.96
CA ASP A 39 -6.31 -2.74 -10.12
C ASP A 39 -5.34 -3.45 -11.08
N ILE A 40 -4.41 -4.26 -10.57
CA ILE A 40 -3.55 -5.13 -11.39
C ILE A 40 -4.36 -6.22 -12.08
N ALA A 41 -5.29 -6.86 -11.38
CA ALA A 41 -6.10 -7.94 -11.94
C ALA A 41 -7.07 -7.46 -13.04
N ASN A 42 -7.35 -6.16 -13.12
CA ASN A 42 -8.10 -5.56 -14.21
C ASN A 42 -7.23 -5.41 -15.47
N SER A 43 -7.56 -6.18 -16.52
CA SER A 43 -6.82 -6.20 -17.79
C SER A 43 -6.79 -4.86 -18.52
N GLU A 44 -7.74 -3.96 -18.25
CA GLU A 44 -7.85 -2.67 -18.91
C GLU A 44 -6.97 -1.58 -18.26
N SER A 45 -6.51 -1.82 -17.02
CA SER A 45 -5.64 -0.88 -16.31
C SER A 45 -4.24 -0.90 -16.92
N ARG A 46 -3.71 0.26 -17.31
CA ARG A 46 -2.31 0.37 -17.77
C ARG A 46 -1.34 0.36 -16.58
N SER A 47 -0.13 -0.19 -16.80
CA SER A 47 0.86 -0.35 -15.72
C SER A 47 1.40 0.98 -15.18
N ASP A 48 1.62 1.96 -16.05
CA ASP A 48 1.98 3.33 -15.66
C ASP A 48 0.95 3.98 -14.73
N VAL A 49 -0.34 3.74 -15.00
CA VAL A 49 -1.44 4.25 -14.17
C VAL A 49 -1.47 3.55 -12.82
N ILE A 50 -1.25 2.23 -12.78
CA ILE A 50 -1.19 1.46 -11.53
C ILE A 50 -0.03 1.93 -10.66
N LEU A 51 1.17 2.11 -11.24
CA LEU A 51 2.34 2.61 -10.53
C LEU A 51 2.07 3.96 -9.90
N ASN A 52 1.62 4.93 -10.69
CA ASN A 52 1.35 6.29 -10.20
C ASN A 52 0.26 6.33 -9.10
N LYS A 53 -0.73 5.43 -9.18
CA LYS A 53 -1.83 5.36 -8.22
C LYS A 53 -1.41 4.76 -6.88
N HIS A 54 -0.62 3.69 -6.89
CA HIS A 54 -0.39 2.87 -5.70
C HIS A 54 1.02 2.95 -5.11
N VAL A 55 2.02 3.15 -5.98
CA VAL A 55 3.42 3.04 -5.60
C VAL A 55 3.95 4.44 -5.28
N TRP A 56 4.66 4.56 -4.16
CA TRP A 56 5.45 5.76 -3.89
C TRP A 56 6.72 5.69 -4.72
N LEU A 57 6.89 6.67 -5.59
CA LEU A 57 8.03 6.81 -6.48
C LEU A 57 8.76 8.09 -6.07
N SER A 58 10.07 8.00 -5.83
CA SER A 58 10.91 9.17 -5.62
C SER A 58 10.88 10.12 -6.82
N ASP A 59 10.91 11.44 -6.57
CA ASP A 59 11.07 12.45 -7.62
C ASP A 59 12.40 12.32 -8.38
N SER A 60 13.37 11.61 -7.80
CA SER A 60 14.68 11.32 -8.41
C SER A 60 14.73 9.99 -9.16
N LEU A 61 13.61 9.30 -9.33
CA LEU A 61 13.55 8.03 -10.06
C LEU A 61 13.93 8.27 -11.52
N ASP A 62 14.88 7.49 -12.03
CA ASP A 62 15.25 7.55 -13.44
C ASP A 62 14.27 6.75 -14.32
N ASN A 63 14.32 7.03 -15.63
CA ASN A 63 13.43 6.39 -16.60
C ASN A 63 13.68 4.88 -16.69
N ASP A 64 14.93 4.42 -16.53
CA ASP A 64 15.27 3.00 -16.63
C ASP A 64 14.64 2.19 -15.48
N MET A 65 14.66 2.74 -14.26
CA MET A 65 14.00 2.15 -13.10
C MET A 65 12.48 2.20 -13.24
N TYR A 66 11.94 3.30 -13.76
CA TYR A 66 10.50 3.41 -14.00
C TYR A 66 10.02 2.37 -15.04
N ASP A 67 10.73 2.19 -16.15
CA ASP A 67 10.46 1.16 -17.16
C ASP A 67 10.56 -0.25 -16.56
N TYR A 68 11.54 -0.48 -15.67
CA TYR A 68 11.67 -1.73 -14.93
C TYR A 68 10.46 -2.00 -14.02
N LEU A 69 9.95 -0.98 -13.34
CA LEU A 69 8.76 -1.10 -12.50
C LEU A 69 7.51 -1.39 -13.33
N GLU A 70 7.37 -0.77 -14.51
CA GLU A 70 6.26 -1.05 -15.42
C GLU A 70 6.28 -2.51 -15.88
N ALA A 71 7.45 -2.99 -16.30
CA ALA A 71 7.64 -4.39 -16.68
C ALA A 71 7.33 -5.35 -15.51
N SER A 72 7.69 -4.97 -14.28
CA SER A 72 7.39 -5.75 -13.08
C SER A 72 5.87 -5.83 -12.82
N ILE A 73 5.11 -4.74 -13.02
CA ILE A 73 3.64 -4.77 -12.94
C ILE A 73 3.05 -5.68 -14.04
N GLU A 74 3.55 -5.61 -15.27
CA GLU A 74 3.10 -6.50 -16.36
C GLU A 74 3.36 -7.98 -16.05
N GLU A 75 4.50 -8.31 -15.42
CA GLU A 75 4.77 -9.68 -14.99
C GLU A 75 3.79 -10.14 -13.89
N ILE A 76 3.45 -9.26 -12.94
CA ILE A 76 2.44 -9.56 -11.92
C ILE A 76 1.06 -9.77 -12.55
N LYS A 77 0.66 -8.92 -13.51
CA LYS A 77 -0.59 -9.09 -14.28
C LYS A 77 -0.66 -10.46 -14.94
N LEU A 78 0.39 -10.83 -15.66
CA LEU A 78 0.47 -12.13 -16.31
C LEU A 78 0.34 -13.26 -15.28
N ASN A 79 1.02 -13.15 -14.13
CA ASN A 79 0.93 -14.12 -13.05
C ASN A 79 -0.50 -14.25 -12.48
N LEU A 80 -1.20 -13.13 -12.29
CA LEU A 80 -2.56 -13.06 -11.76
C LEU A 80 -3.63 -13.49 -12.75
N SER A 81 -3.44 -13.28 -14.06
CA SER A 81 -4.42 -13.63 -15.11
C SER A 81 -4.88 -15.09 -15.12
N THR A 82 -4.08 -15.98 -14.51
CA THR A 82 -4.35 -17.43 -14.42
C THR A 82 -4.87 -17.85 -13.03
N LYS A 83 -5.10 -16.90 -12.12
CA LYS A 83 -5.44 -17.16 -10.72
C LYS A 83 -6.81 -16.61 -10.37
N ASN A 84 -7.47 -17.26 -9.43
CA ASN A 84 -8.61 -16.66 -8.75
C ASN A 84 -8.09 -15.71 -7.66
N ILE A 85 -8.35 -14.41 -7.82
CA ILE A 85 -7.87 -13.39 -6.88
C ILE A 85 -8.47 -13.55 -5.47
N ASP A 86 -9.68 -14.11 -5.37
CA ASP A 86 -10.37 -14.36 -4.10
C ASP A 86 -9.69 -15.45 -3.26
N GLU A 87 -8.87 -16.30 -3.88
CA GLU A 87 -8.10 -17.34 -3.20
C GLU A 87 -6.69 -16.86 -2.77
N ILE A 88 -6.34 -15.59 -3.03
CA ILE A 88 -5.06 -15.03 -2.60
C ILE A 88 -5.11 -14.80 -1.10
N GLN A 89 -4.09 -15.32 -0.41
CA GLN A 89 -3.88 -15.13 1.00
C GLN A 89 -2.91 -13.97 1.22
N TYR A 90 -3.26 -13.07 2.13
CA TYR A 90 -2.47 -11.90 2.50
C TYR A 90 -1.93 -12.13 3.91
N ILE A 91 -0.61 -12.25 4.04
CA ILE A 91 0.04 -12.72 5.26
C ILE A 91 1.06 -11.66 5.69
N SER A 92 1.00 -11.19 6.92
CA SER A 92 2.03 -10.27 7.43
C SER A 92 3.34 -11.03 7.69
N PHE A 93 4.47 -10.33 7.69
CA PHE A 93 5.78 -10.94 7.99
C PHE A 93 5.78 -11.72 9.31
N GLN A 94 5.09 -11.21 10.34
CA GLN A 94 5.03 -11.83 11.68
C GLN A 94 4.25 -13.16 11.67
N GLN A 95 3.40 -13.38 10.67
CA GLN A 95 2.61 -14.59 10.52
C GLN A 95 3.32 -15.65 9.66
N LEU A 96 4.44 -15.30 9.01
CA LEU A 96 5.19 -16.26 8.20
C LEU A 96 5.87 -17.33 9.08
N PRO A 97 5.95 -18.57 8.60
CA PRO A 97 6.76 -19.59 9.25
C PRO A 97 8.23 -19.18 9.29
N ARG A 98 8.92 -19.46 10.40
CA ARG A 98 10.37 -19.16 10.58
C ARG A 98 11.27 -19.66 9.44
N LYS A 99 10.89 -20.77 8.81
CA LYS A 99 11.64 -21.33 7.68
C LYS A 99 11.60 -20.41 6.46
N GLU A 100 10.49 -19.71 6.25
CA GLU A 100 10.29 -18.80 5.12
C GLU A 100 10.89 -17.43 5.39
N THR A 101 10.79 -16.93 6.63
CA THR A 101 11.39 -15.63 7.03
C THR A 101 12.92 -15.62 6.97
N ARG A 102 13.57 -16.78 7.00
CA ARG A 102 15.04 -16.88 6.92
C ARG A 102 15.58 -16.46 5.55
N ASP A 103 14.80 -16.69 4.50
CA ASP A 103 15.21 -16.44 3.12
C ASP A 103 14.65 -15.09 2.63
N ILE A 104 14.36 -14.16 3.56
CA ILE A 104 13.88 -12.81 3.30
C ILE A 104 14.89 -11.84 3.91
N ASP A 105 15.34 -10.86 3.11
CA ASP A 105 16.15 -9.74 3.60
C ASP A 105 15.26 -8.49 3.73
N PRO A 106 14.96 -8.03 4.96
CA PRO A 106 14.20 -6.81 5.17
C PRO A 106 14.94 -5.54 4.71
N GLU A 107 16.25 -5.60 4.42
CA GLU A 107 17.07 -4.44 4.03
C GLU A 107 16.97 -3.29 5.05
N GLY A 108 16.89 -3.65 6.34
CA GLY A 108 16.76 -2.70 7.45
C GLY A 108 15.38 -2.06 7.61
N LYS A 109 14.37 -2.47 6.84
CA LYS A 109 13.01 -1.91 6.89
C LYS A 109 12.14 -2.56 7.98
N PRO A 110 11.16 -1.82 8.54
CA PRO A 110 10.24 -2.35 9.55
C PRO A 110 9.41 -3.54 9.01
N THR A 111 9.54 -4.69 9.66
CA THR A 111 8.87 -5.93 9.23
C THR A 111 7.36 -5.88 9.44
N GLU A 112 6.85 -5.05 10.34
CA GLU A 112 5.43 -4.83 10.60
C GLU A 112 4.67 -4.26 9.40
N ASN A 113 5.40 -3.67 8.45
CA ASN A 113 4.84 -3.12 7.22
C ASN A 113 5.08 -4.03 6.01
N MET A 114 5.56 -5.26 6.22
CA MET A 114 5.83 -6.23 5.16
C MET A 114 4.74 -7.29 5.07
N TYR A 115 4.29 -7.54 3.85
CA TYR A 115 3.21 -8.45 3.54
C TYR A 115 3.58 -9.37 2.39
N PHE A 116 3.05 -10.59 2.44
CA PHE A 116 3.32 -11.66 1.49
C PHE A 116 2.02 -12.22 0.97
N LEU A 117 1.92 -12.29 -0.35
CA LEU A 117 0.77 -12.85 -1.02
C LEU A 117 1.08 -14.29 -1.40
N LYS A 118 0.17 -15.18 -1.03
CA LYS A 118 0.25 -16.60 -1.40
C LYS A 118 -0.97 -17.02 -2.20
N TYR A 119 -0.74 -17.84 -3.22
CA TYR A 119 -1.80 -18.52 -3.95
C TYR A 119 -1.58 -20.04 -3.84
N LYS A 120 -2.57 -20.76 -3.31
CA LYS A 120 -2.50 -22.22 -3.06
C LYS A 120 -1.22 -22.62 -2.31
N GLY A 121 -0.90 -21.87 -1.25
CA GLY A 121 0.25 -22.12 -0.38
C GLY A 121 1.61 -21.74 -0.96
N ARG A 122 1.67 -21.11 -2.14
CA ARG A 122 2.91 -20.64 -2.77
C ARG A 122 2.99 -19.13 -2.73
N GLN A 123 4.08 -18.60 -2.18
CA GLN A 123 4.37 -17.17 -2.23
C GLN A 123 4.56 -16.71 -3.67
N MET A 124 3.99 -15.56 -4.00
CA MET A 124 4.03 -14.99 -5.36
C MET A 124 4.47 -13.54 -5.37
N LEU A 125 4.13 -12.77 -4.34
CA LEU A 125 4.47 -11.35 -4.25
C LEU A 125 4.81 -11.02 -2.80
N ALA A 126 5.79 -10.14 -2.62
CA ALA A 126 6.08 -9.50 -1.36
C ALA A 126 5.92 -7.99 -1.53
N ILE A 127 5.34 -7.31 -0.53
CA ILE A 127 5.02 -5.88 -0.55
C ILE A 127 5.49 -5.25 0.75
N TYR A 128 6.10 -4.08 0.65
CA TYR A 128 6.41 -3.21 1.79
C TYR A 128 5.62 -1.90 1.65
N ILE A 129 5.00 -1.49 2.76
CA ILE A 129 4.21 -0.26 2.84
C ILE A 129 4.95 0.78 3.68
N GLU A 130 4.94 2.02 3.21
CA GLU A 130 5.45 3.18 3.91
C GLU A 130 4.49 4.34 3.68
N ASP A 131 4.15 5.07 4.73
CA ASP A 131 3.24 6.23 4.67
C ASP A 131 1.94 5.97 3.87
N ASN A 132 1.30 4.82 4.13
CA ASN A 132 0.07 4.38 3.47
C ASN A 132 0.17 4.20 1.94
N ARG A 133 1.38 3.99 1.40
CA ARG A 133 1.62 3.67 -0.01
C ARG A 133 2.55 2.47 -0.15
N ILE A 134 2.50 1.81 -1.31
CA ILE A 134 3.46 0.74 -1.61
C ILE A 134 4.80 1.38 -1.91
N ALA A 135 5.79 1.12 -1.07
CA ALA A 135 7.13 1.66 -1.25
C ALA A 135 8.09 0.62 -1.84
N SER A 136 7.75 -0.67 -1.77
CA SER A 136 8.47 -1.74 -2.48
C SER A 136 7.53 -2.89 -2.83
N PHE A 137 7.76 -3.53 -3.97
CA PHE A 137 7.09 -4.79 -4.31
C PHE A 137 8.03 -5.70 -5.11
N THR A 138 7.97 -7.01 -4.86
CA THR A 138 8.85 -7.95 -5.55
C THR A 138 8.17 -9.29 -5.80
N LEU A 139 8.33 -9.79 -7.03
CA LEU A 139 7.87 -11.11 -7.41
C LEU A 139 8.78 -12.18 -6.79
N VAL A 140 8.16 -13.12 -6.11
CA VAL A 140 8.87 -14.19 -5.41
C VAL A 140 8.92 -15.39 -6.35
N SER A 141 9.97 -15.47 -7.17
CA SER A 141 10.12 -16.55 -8.14
C SER A 141 10.65 -17.84 -7.49
N LYS A 142 10.32 -18.98 -8.10
CA LYS A 142 10.83 -20.28 -7.67
C LYS A 142 12.31 -20.41 -8.02
N GLY A 143 13.17 -20.25 -7.02
CA GLY A 143 14.52 -20.80 -7.02
C GLY A 143 15.48 -19.96 -6.20
N ASN A 144 15.85 -20.41 -5.00
CA ASN A 144 16.94 -19.91 -4.12
C ASN A 144 17.17 -18.38 -4.00
N ARG A 145 16.29 -17.54 -4.52
CA ARG A 145 16.43 -16.09 -4.52
C ARG A 145 15.67 -15.54 -3.32
N VAL A 146 16.41 -14.81 -2.52
CA VAL A 146 15.94 -14.08 -1.36
C VAL A 146 15.02 -12.96 -1.85
N ALA A 147 13.91 -12.72 -1.15
CA ALA A 147 13.11 -11.53 -1.41
C ALA A 147 13.86 -10.30 -0.85
N HIS A 148 14.13 -9.32 -1.71
CA HIS A 148 14.80 -8.06 -1.35
C HIS A 148 13.79 -6.91 -1.44
N PHE A 149 13.71 -6.11 -0.38
CA PHE A 149 12.83 -4.94 -0.33
C PHE A 149 13.63 -3.66 -0.56
N VAL A 150 13.58 -3.14 -1.79
CA VAL A 150 14.20 -1.85 -2.16
C VAL A 150 13.11 -0.81 -2.39
N THR A 151 13.27 0.37 -1.80
CA THR A 151 12.38 1.52 -2.02
C THR A 151 12.77 2.28 -3.27
N TYR A 152 11.80 2.77 -4.03
CA TYR A 152 12.00 3.37 -5.36
C TYR A 152 12.02 4.90 -5.32
#